data_AF-G3J0A9-F1
#
_entry.id   AF-G3J0A9-F1
#
_cell.length_a   1.000
_cell.length_b   1.000
_cell.length_c   1.000
_cell.angle_alpha   90.00
_cell.angle_beta   90.00
_cell.angle_gamma   90.00
#
_symmetry.space_group_name_H-M   'P 1'
#
loop_
_entity.id
_entity.type
_entity.pdbx_description
1 polymer ?
#
loop_
_entity_poly.entity_id
_entity_poly.type
_entity_poly.pdbx_seq_one_letter_code
_entity_poly.pdbx_strand_id
1 'polypeptide(L)'
;MTNSQLPPPQAVRYINTWLSRNNYSGVFPNDLALLLAENRRITRSPNVIKYGRIPFSKDSKGRISYRLEDIRDLCNNAIKPICEERLAIQLAKADAVAAGRNYYFKPATVEPEVTDEQLV
;
A
#
# COMPACT_ATOMS: atom_id res chain seq x y z
N MET A 1 18.82 0.78 -24.26
CA MET A 1 18.11 -0.20 -23.42
C MET A 1 18.57 -0.02 -21.98
N THR A 2 17.87 0.78 -21.18
CA THR A 2 18.22 0.94 -19.77
C THR A 2 17.74 -0.31 -19.03
N ASN A 3 18.67 -1.04 -18.42
CA ASN A 3 18.37 -2.21 -17.61
C ASN A 3 17.52 -1.76 -16.41
N SER A 4 16.20 -1.79 -16.55
CA SER A 4 15.23 -1.32 -15.53
C SER A 4 15.04 -2.32 -14.39
N GLN A 5 16.01 -3.21 -14.16
CA GLN A 5 15.95 -4.27 -13.15
C GLN A 5 16.68 -3.79 -11.89
N LEU A 6 15.95 -3.70 -10.79
CA LEU A 6 16.43 -3.28 -9.49
C LEU A 6 16.62 -4.50 -8.58
N PRO A 7 17.77 -4.67 -7.93
CA PRO A 7 17.92 -5.62 -6.85
C PRO A 7 17.03 -5.21 -5.64
N PRO A 8 16.71 -6.14 -4.73
CA PRO A 8 15.78 -5.89 -3.63
C PRO A 8 16.12 -4.64 -2.80
N PRO A 9 17.39 -4.37 -2.39
CA PRO A 9 17.71 -3.17 -1.63
C PRO A 9 17.41 -1.86 -2.38
N GLN A 10 17.60 -1.85 -3.70
CA GLN A 10 17.30 -0.67 -4.53
C GLN A 10 15.78 -0.48 -4.69
N ALA A 11 15.02 -1.56 -4.82
CA ALA A 11 13.56 -1.51 -4.80
C ALA A 11 13.05 -0.93 -3.47
N VAL A 12 13.58 -1.36 -2.31
CA VAL A 12 13.24 -0.79 -0.98
C VAL A 12 13.49 0.71 -0.97
N ARG A 13 14.68 1.12 -1.38
CA ARG A 13 15.06 2.54 -1.39
C ARG A 13 14.15 3.37 -2.29
N TYR A 14 13.74 2.83 -3.44
CA TYR A 14 12.82 3.50 -4.34
C TYR A 14 11.47 3.77 -3.67
N ILE A 15 10.86 2.75 -3.05
CA ILE A 15 9.55 2.89 -2.40
C ILE A 15 9.64 3.88 -1.22
N ASN A 16 10.69 3.79 -0.39
CA ASN A 16 10.91 4.74 0.71
C ASN A 16 11.05 6.20 0.21
N THR A 17 11.79 6.39 -0.88
CA THR A 17 11.94 7.71 -1.51
C THR A 17 10.60 8.22 -2.02
N TRP A 18 9.79 7.36 -2.64
CA TRP A 18 8.46 7.72 -3.13
C TRP A 18 7.54 8.12 -1.97
N LEU A 19 7.51 7.37 -0.88
CA LEU A 19 6.70 7.73 0.30
C LEU A 19 7.13 9.06 0.91
N SER A 20 8.43 9.27 1.04
CA SER A 20 8.97 10.54 1.55
C SER A 20 8.55 11.71 0.69
N ARG A 21 8.64 11.58 -0.63
CA ARG A 21 8.23 12.63 -1.58
C ARG A 21 6.73 12.91 -1.57
N ASN A 22 5.90 11.94 -1.22
CA ASN A 22 4.45 12.08 -1.13
C ASN A 22 3.96 12.35 0.31
N ASN A 23 4.86 12.68 1.25
CA ASN A 23 4.54 12.94 2.65
C ASN A 23 3.86 11.77 3.40
N TYR A 24 4.05 10.53 2.92
CA TYR A 24 3.49 9.33 3.54
C TYR A 24 4.44 8.64 4.52
N SER A 25 5.61 9.23 4.81
CA SER A 25 6.60 8.67 5.74
C SER A 25 6.03 8.30 7.11
N GLY A 26 5.09 9.09 7.63
CA GLY A 26 4.45 8.87 8.93
C GLY A 26 3.34 7.80 8.93
N VAL A 27 2.90 7.37 7.75
CA VAL A 27 1.78 6.42 7.60
C VAL A 27 2.28 4.96 7.62
N PHE A 28 3.57 4.76 7.30
CA PHE A 28 4.18 3.44 7.09
C PHE A 28 5.54 3.22 7.80
N PRO A 29 5.72 3.60 9.08
CA PRO A 29 7.04 3.52 9.71
C PRO A 29 7.59 2.08 9.83
N ASN A 30 6.73 1.04 9.90
CA ASN A 30 7.15 -0.34 10.19
C ASN A 30 6.86 -1.38 9.07
N ASP A 31 6.08 -1.03 8.03
CA ASP A 31 5.48 -2.03 7.12
C ASP A 31 6.21 -2.17 5.76
N LEU A 32 7.18 -1.31 5.44
CA LEU A 32 7.89 -1.33 4.13
C LEU A 32 9.00 -2.35 4.00
N ALA A 33 9.73 -2.57 5.10
CA ALA A 33 10.70 -3.65 5.17
C ALA A 33 10.01 -5.02 5.10
N LEU A 34 8.77 -5.12 5.60
CA LEU A 34 7.90 -6.28 5.44
C LEU A 34 7.42 -6.43 4.01
N LEU A 35 6.86 -5.39 3.39
CA LEU A 35 6.42 -5.34 1.98
C LEU A 35 7.35 -6.04 0.97
N LEU A 36 8.65 -5.78 1.06
CA LEU A 36 9.64 -6.36 0.15
C LEU A 36 10.24 -7.68 0.66
N ALA A 37 10.18 -7.94 1.96
CA ALA A 37 10.41 -9.27 2.54
C ALA A 37 9.21 -10.22 2.32
N GLU A 38 8.01 -9.70 2.02
CA GLU A 38 6.70 -10.35 2.03
C GLU A 38 6.24 -10.93 0.69
N ASN A 39 7.12 -11.07 -0.30
CA ASN A 39 6.96 -12.17 -1.25
C ASN A 39 6.96 -13.56 -0.52
N ARG A 40 7.19 -13.61 0.81
CA ARG A 40 7.21 -14.81 1.66
C ARG A 40 6.26 -14.86 2.88
N ARG A 41 5.49 -13.82 3.27
CA ARG A 41 4.76 -13.83 4.56
C ARG A 41 3.34 -13.23 4.54
N ILE A 42 2.54 -13.61 3.56
CA ILE A 42 1.11 -13.22 3.44
C ILE A 42 0.22 -13.67 4.64
N THR A 43 0.74 -14.37 5.65
CA THR A 43 -0.06 -15.17 6.60
C THR A 43 0.13 -14.89 8.09
N ARG A 44 0.82 -13.81 8.53
CA ARG A 44 1.17 -13.69 9.97
C ARG A 44 0.65 -12.48 10.77
N SER A 45 -0.08 -11.54 10.18
CA SER A 45 -0.72 -10.48 10.98
C SER A 45 -2.08 -10.08 10.39
N PRO A 46 -3.16 -10.08 11.20
CA PRO A 46 -4.49 -9.65 10.75
C PRO A 46 -4.56 -8.15 10.41
N ASN A 47 -3.54 -7.36 10.81
CA ASN A 47 -3.49 -5.90 10.61
C ASN A 47 -2.44 -5.45 9.59
N VAL A 48 -1.71 -6.37 8.95
CA VAL A 48 -0.77 -6.03 7.88
C VAL A 48 -1.55 -5.99 6.57
N ILE A 49 -1.56 -4.82 5.94
CA ILE A 49 -2.27 -4.63 4.68
C ILE A 49 -1.56 -5.46 3.62
N LYS A 50 -2.33 -6.23 2.84
CA LYS A 50 -1.81 -7.08 1.77
C LYS A 50 -1.53 -6.20 0.56
N TYR A 51 -0.32 -5.68 0.43
CA TYR A 51 0.06 -4.75 -0.63
C TYR A 51 0.19 -5.37 -2.05
N GLY A 52 -0.35 -6.58 -2.25
CA GLY A 52 -0.18 -7.32 -3.49
C GLY A 52 1.22 -7.93 -3.65
N ARG A 53 1.41 -8.66 -4.74
CA ARG A 53 2.67 -9.35 -5.06
C ARG A 53 3.36 -8.62 -6.22
N ILE A 54 4.61 -8.21 -6.01
CA ILE A 54 5.43 -7.62 -7.08
C ILE A 54 6.01 -8.75 -7.94
N PRO A 55 5.80 -8.74 -9.28
CA PRO A 55 6.51 -9.62 -10.19
C PRO A 55 8.04 -9.47 -10.02
N PHE A 56 8.75 -10.59 -10.12
CA PHE A 56 10.21 -10.60 -10.02
C PHE A 56 10.82 -11.62 -10.97
N SER A 57 12.05 -11.37 -11.35
CA SER A 57 12.88 -12.30 -12.12
C SER A 57 13.94 -12.91 -11.22
N LYS A 58 14.40 -14.12 -11.58
CA LYS A 58 15.55 -14.77 -10.97
C LYS A 58 16.62 -15.04 -12.02
N ASP A 59 17.87 -14.72 -11.71
CA ASP A 59 18.99 -15.14 -12.55
C ASP A 59 19.34 -16.62 -12.31
N SER A 60 20.29 -17.15 -13.11
CA SER A 60 20.78 -18.52 -12.98
C SER A 60 21.46 -18.84 -11.64
N LYS A 61 21.80 -17.80 -10.86
CA LYS A 61 22.38 -17.90 -9.51
C LYS A 61 21.31 -17.73 -8.42
N GLY A 62 20.03 -17.63 -8.80
CA GLY A 62 18.91 -17.46 -7.89
C GLY A 62 18.74 -16.05 -7.32
N ARG A 63 19.47 -15.05 -7.83
CA ARG A 63 19.35 -13.65 -7.39
C ARG A 63 18.07 -13.04 -7.93
N ILE A 64 17.34 -12.36 -7.07
CA ILE A 64 16.06 -11.74 -7.39
C ILE A 64 16.29 -10.32 -7.93
N SER A 65 15.53 -9.93 -8.95
CA SER A 65 15.42 -8.54 -9.42
C SER A 65 13.97 -8.18 -9.71
N TYR A 66 13.65 -6.89 -9.58
CA TYR A 66 12.33 -6.31 -9.80
C TYR A 66 12.40 -5.32 -10.96
N ARG A 67 11.37 -5.24 -11.80
CA ARG A 67 11.32 -4.16 -12.79
C ARG A 67 10.89 -2.87 -12.12
N LEU A 68 11.53 -1.77 -12.50
CA LEU A 68 11.19 -0.44 -12.01
C LEU A 68 9.72 -0.07 -12.31
N GLU A 69 9.17 -0.52 -13.44
CA GLU A 69 7.76 -0.33 -13.79
C GLU A 69 6.83 -1.02 -12.79
N ASP A 70 7.10 -2.29 -12.45
CA ASP A 70 6.32 -3.05 -11.47
C ASP A 70 6.36 -2.37 -10.08
N ILE A 71 7.51 -1.78 -9.70
CA ILE A 71 7.64 -1.02 -8.45
C ILE A 71 6.85 0.29 -8.50
N ARG A 72 6.84 0.99 -9.63
CA ARG A 72 6.05 2.23 -9.82
C ARG A 72 4.56 1.94 -9.74
N ASP A 73 4.11 0.87 -10.39
CA ASP A 73 2.72 0.45 -10.38
C ASP A 73 2.28 0.04 -8.97
N LEU A 74 3.13 -0.68 -8.23
CA LEU A 74 2.88 -0.95 -6.81
C LEU A 74 2.68 0.36 -6.02
N CYS A 75 3.60 1.32 -6.17
CA CYS A 75 3.51 2.60 -5.44
C CYS A 75 2.20 3.34 -5.76
N ASN A 76 1.86 3.49 -7.03
CA ASN A 76 0.75 4.34 -7.45
C ASN A 76 -0.61 3.66 -7.35
N ASN A 77 -0.71 2.36 -7.62
CA ASN A 77 -1.99 1.67 -7.73
C ASN A 77 -2.35 0.88 -6.48
N ALA A 78 -1.36 0.39 -5.72
CA ALA A 78 -1.61 -0.36 -4.49
C ALA A 78 -1.33 0.48 -3.24
N ILE A 79 -0.13 1.06 -3.11
CA ILE A 79 0.29 1.73 -1.87
C ILE A 79 -0.43 3.08 -1.70
N LYS A 80 -0.55 3.88 -2.77
CA LYS A 80 -1.13 5.23 -2.68
C LYS A 80 -2.55 5.26 -2.09
N PRO A 81 -3.54 4.47 -2.58
CA PRO A 81 -4.89 4.49 -2.01
C PRO A 81 -4.91 4.16 -0.51
N ILE A 82 -4.06 3.23 -0.08
CA ILE A 82 -3.92 2.85 1.33
C ILE A 82 -3.35 4.01 2.15
N CYS A 83 -2.33 4.70 1.63
CA CYS A 83 -1.76 5.86 2.30
C CYS A 83 -2.80 6.97 2.47
N GLU A 84 -3.58 7.24 1.42
CA GLU A 84 -4.63 8.25 1.42
C GLU A 84 -5.73 7.90 2.43
N GLU A 85 -6.20 6.65 2.45
CA GLU A 85 -7.18 6.17 3.43
C GLU A 85 -6.66 6.31 4.86
N ARG A 86 -5.44 5.84 5.15
CA ARG A 86 -4.85 5.94 6.49
C ARG A 86 -4.64 7.39 6.93
N LEU A 87 -4.24 8.26 6.01
CA LEU A 87 -4.09 9.69 6.31
C LEU A 87 -5.45 10.33 6.64
N ALA A 88 -6.49 10.01 5.85
CA ALA A 88 -7.84 10.47 6.13
C ALA A 88 -8.35 9.99 7.50
N ILE A 89 -8.08 8.72 7.86
CA ILE A 89 -8.39 8.19 9.19
C ILE A 89 -7.63 8.94 10.29
N GLN A 90 -6.34 9.22 10.10
CA GLN A 90 -5.53 9.97 11.07
C GLN A 90 -6.06 11.39 11.29
N LEU A 91 -6.39 12.09 10.20
CA LEU A 91 -6.96 13.44 10.26
C LEU A 91 -8.33 13.43 10.96
N ALA A 92 -9.22 12.53 10.56
CA ALA A 92 -10.55 12.44 11.16
C ALA A 92 -10.49 12.04 12.66
N LYS A 93 -9.51 11.23 13.06
CA LYS A 93 -9.22 10.97 14.48
C LYS A 93 -8.75 12.22 15.21
N ALA A 94 -7.82 12.97 14.63
CA ALA A 94 -7.31 14.20 15.22
C ALA A 94 -8.43 15.25 15.38
N ASP A 95 -9.28 15.41 14.38
CA ASP A 95 -10.43 16.32 14.41
C ASP A 95 -11.47 15.90 15.46
N ALA A 96 -11.78 14.60 15.56
CA ALA A 96 -12.68 14.09 16.58
C ALA A 96 -12.14 14.36 17.99
N VAL A 97 -10.85 14.09 18.22
CA VAL A 97 -10.19 14.37 19.51
C VAL A 97 -10.20 15.87 19.82
N ALA A 98 -9.90 16.74 18.84
CA ALA A 98 -9.94 18.19 19.00
C ALA A 98 -11.37 18.70 19.32
N ALA A 99 -12.39 18.05 18.77
CA ALA A 99 -13.80 18.36 19.04
C ALA A 99 -14.35 17.70 20.33
N GLY A 100 -13.53 16.97 21.08
CA GLY A 100 -13.96 16.23 22.28
C GLY A 100 -14.91 15.04 21.98
N ARG A 101 -14.87 14.50 20.76
CA ARG A 101 -15.71 13.40 20.29
C ARG A 101 -14.93 12.09 20.20
N ASN A 102 -15.62 10.97 20.37
CA ASN A 102 -15.05 9.65 20.09
C ASN A 102 -15.06 9.38 18.58
N TYR A 103 -13.93 8.90 18.04
CA TYR A 103 -13.83 8.50 16.64
C TYR A 103 -14.25 7.04 16.45
N TYR A 104 -15.20 6.80 15.54
CA TYR A 104 -15.57 5.47 15.06
C TYR A 104 -15.29 5.39 13.56
N PHE A 105 -14.40 4.49 13.15
CA PHE A 105 -14.16 4.22 11.73
C PHE A 105 -15.34 3.46 11.15
N LYS A 106 -16.02 4.03 10.16
CA LYS A 106 -17.01 3.31 9.34
C LYS A 106 -16.40 3.10 7.95
N PRO A 107 -15.99 1.87 7.57
CA PRO A 107 -15.48 1.63 6.23
C PRO A 107 -16.56 1.98 5.20
N ALA A 108 -16.16 2.50 4.05
CA ALA A 108 -17.08 2.77 2.95
C ALA A 108 -17.86 1.49 2.64
N THR A 109 -19.14 1.51 2.96
CA THR A 109 -20.05 0.43 2.60
C THR A 109 -20.27 0.62 1.10
N VAL A 110 -19.87 -0.34 0.27
CA VAL A 110 -20.32 -0.39 -1.12
C VAL A 110 -21.82 -0.60 -1.02
N GLU A 111 -22.60 0.49 -1.10
CA GLU A 111 -24.04 0.38 -1.21
C GLU A 111 -24.32 -0.36 -2.52
N PRO A 112 -25.02 -1.51 -2.51
CA PRO A 112 -25.45 -2.10 -3.76
C PRO A 112 -26.37 -1.09 -4.44
N GLU A 113 -26.02 -0.71 -5.68
CA GLU A 113 -26.90 0.02 -6.58
C GLU A 113 -28.21 -0.78 -6.67
N VAL A 114 -29.25 -0.34 -5.96
CA VAL A 114 -30.60 -0.81 -6.19
C VAL A 114 -31.02 -0.16 -7.51
N THR A 115 -30.93 -0.93 -8.59
CA THR A 115 -31.55 -0.55 -9.85
C THR A 115 -33.06 -0.71 -9.70
N ASP A 116 -33.78 0.39 -9.90
CA ASP A 116 -35.24 0.47 -9.89
C ASP A 116 -35.84 -0.36 -11.05
N GLU A 117 -35.87 -1.68 -10.91
CA GLU A 117 -36.67 -2.54 -11.78
C GLU A 117 -37.22 -3.73 -10.99
N GLN A 118 -38.26 -3.53 -10.18
CA GLN A 118 -39.39 -4.48 -10.03
C GLN A 118 -40.63 -3.72 -9.54
N LEU A 119 -41.23 -2.95 -10.45
CA LEU A 119 -42.64 -2.56 -10.41
C LEU A 119 -43.39 -3.52 -11.35
N VAL A 120 -43.92 -4.63 -10.82
CA VAL A 120 -45.11 -5.34 -11.33
C VAL A 120 -45.82 -6.01 -10.18
#